data_AF-A0A0C3CCZ1-F1
#
_entry.id   AF-A0A0C3CCZ1-F1
#
_cell.length_a   1.000
_cell.length_b   1.000
_cell.length_c   1.000
_cell.angle_alpha   90.00
_cell.angle_beta   90.00
_cell.angle_gamma   90.00
#
_symmetry.space_group_name_H-M   'P 1'
#
loop_
_entity.id
_entity.type
_entity.pdbx_description
1 polymer ?
#
loop_
_entity_poly.entity_id
_entity_poly.type
_entity_poly.pdbx_seq_one_letter_code
_entity_poly.pdbx_strand_id
1 'polypeptide(L)'
;MYHDKRFQTDLYFPIIAFNHEQLKAGTTGSFLLARRRNFNSVASQLQKVNKSVLADLAKRMSEGERVKPETEDEKLCFSILDNLDHVGGHVKGSLTSKKYMNNEIWSLLAFKGAPSWFITFSPADNKHPICLYYADKDIYFKPELRASKERDLLI
;
A
#
# COMPACT_ATOMS: atom_id res chain seq x y z
N MET A 1 41.11 -6.03 3.14
CA MET A 1 40.15 -6.72 4.03
C MET A 1 39.63 -5.66 4.99
N TYR A 2 38.34 -5.30 4.94
CA TYR A 2 37.80 -4.18 5.72
C TYR A 2 37.86 -4.50 7.23
N HIS A 3 38.79 -3.88 7.95
CA HIS A 3 39.03 -4.11 9.38
C HIS A 3 38.06 -3.37 10.31
N ASP A 4 37.24 -2.46 9.78
CA ASP A 4 36.29 -1.69 10.58
C ASP A 4 34.98 -2.46 10.78
N LYS A 5 34.76 -2.95 12.00
CA LYS A 5 33.53 -3.66 12.40
C LYS A 5 32.42 -2.74 12.87
N ARG A 6 32.62 -1.42 12.94
CA ARG A 6 31.62 -0.48 13.47
C ARG A 6 30.27 -0.62 12.76
N PHE A 7 30.26 -0.80 11.44
CA PHE A 7 29.03 -1.04 10.67
C PHE A 7 28.37 -2.39 10.95
N GLN A 8 29.14 -3.41 11.34
CA GLN A 8 28.60 -4.75 11.67
C GLN A 8 28.02 -4.81 13.08
N THR A 9 28.58 -4.03 14.02
CA THR A 9 28.18 -4.03 15.43
C THR A 9 27.17 -2.94 15.79
N ASP A 10 26.99 -1.94 14.93
CA ASP A 10 26.03 -0.85 15.17
C ASP A 10 24.60 -1.36 15.00
N LEU A 11 23.85 -1.34 16.11
CA LEU A 11 22.44 -1.72 16.18
C LEU A 11 21.54 -0.91 15.23
N TYR A 12 21.89 0.35 14.97
CA TYR A 12 21.12 1.25 14.12
C TYR A 12 21.56 1.21 12.65
N PHE A 13 22.68 0.56 12.33
CA PHE A 13 23.15 0.51 10.95
C PHE A 13 22.13 -0.08 9.97
N PRO A 14 21.41 -1.19 10.26
CA PRO A 14 20.40 -1.73 9.35
C PRO A 14 19.29 -0.72 9.03
N ILE A 15 18.81 0.03 10.03
CA ILE A 15 17.73 1.00 9.82
C ILE A 15 18.21 2.25 9.07
N ILE A 16 19.43 2.73 9.36
CA ILE A 16 20.03 3.86 8.65
C ILE A 16 20.33 3.50 7.20
N ALA A 17 20.92 2.32 6.95
CA ALA A 17 21.21 1.82 5.62
C ALA A 17 19.92 1.65 4.80
N PHE A 18 18.87 1.08 5.40
CA PHE A 18 17.56 0.97 4.77
C PHE A 18 16.98 2.34 4.41
N ASN A 19 16.99 3.29 5.34
CA ASN A 19 16.51 4.65 5.07
C ASN A 19 17.28 5.32 3.94
N HIS A 20 18.59 5.14 3.90
CA HIS A 20 19.43 5.68 2.82
C HIS A 20 19.11 5.02 1.47
N GLU A 21 18.90 3.70 1.45
CA GLU A 21 18.47 2.98 0.25
C GLU A 21 17.11 3.49 -0.24
N GLN A 22 16.15 3.71 0.66
CA GLN A 22 14.83 4.22 0.34
C GLN A 22 14.90 5.65 -0.23
N LEU A 23 15.68 6.54 0.39
CA LEU A 23 15.93 7.90 -0.12
C LEU A 23 16.57 7.85 -1.50
N LYS A 24 17.64 7.07 -1.67
CA LYS A 24 18.31 6.91 -2.97
C LYS A 24 17.37 6.38 -4.04
N ALA A 25 16.57 5.35 -3.73
CA ALA A 25 15.59 4.78 -4.64
C ALA A 25 14.52 5.82 -5.04
N GLY A 26 14.01 6.59 -4.07
CA GLY A 26 13.06 7.67 -4.30
C GLY A 26 13.63 8.76 -5.21
N THR A 27 14.81 9.30 -4.88
CA THR A 27 15.47 10.34 -5.68
C THR A 27 15.81 9.85 -7.09
N THR A 28 16.28 8.62 -7.23
CA THR A 28 16.59 8.03 -8.55
C THR A 28 15.31 7.88 -9.38
N GLY A 29 14.22 7.40 -8.77
CA GLY A 29 12.90 7.35 -9.41
C GLY A 29 12.47 8.72 -9.92
N SER A 30 12.43 9.73 -9.04
CA SER A 30 12.06 11.10 -9.43
C SER A 30 12.94 11.69 -10.55
N PHE A 31 14.25 11.44 -10.51
CA PHE A 31 15.17 11.89 -11.54
C PHE A 31 14.92 11.24 -12.91
N LEU A 32 14.68 9.92 -12.94
CA LEU A 32 14.33 9.21 -14.17
C LEU A 32 13.00 9.70 -14.75
N LEU A 33 12.05 10.07 -13.89
CA LEU A 33 10.76 10.62 -14.29
C LEU A 33 10.89 12.02 -14.91
N ALA A 34 11.71 12.90 -14.31
CA ALA A 34 11.99 14.24 -14.85
C ALA A 34 12.71 14.21 -16.21
N ARG A 35 13.47 13.14 -16.49
CA ARG A 35 14.19 12.97 -17.76
C ARG A 35 13.38 12.29 -18.86
N ARG A 36 12.13 11.89 -18.60
CA ARG A 36 11.29 11.29 -19.65
C ARG A 36 10.92 12.32 -20.72
N ARG A 37 10.87 11.87 -21.98
CA ARG A 37 10.53 12.70 -23.14
C ARG A 37 9.17 13.42 -23.01
N ASN A 38 8.24 12.86 -22.24
CA ASN A 38 6.91 13.41 -22.03
C ASN A 38 6.82 14.39 -20.84
N PHE A 39 7.90 14.66 -20.10
CA PHE A 39 7.86 15.52 -18.92
C PHE A 39 7.27 16.91 -19.24
N ASN A 40 7.78 17.57 -20.29
CA ASN A 40 7.30 18.89 -20.70
C ASN A 40 5.81 18.87 -21.11
N SER A 41 5.38 17.79 -21.78
CA SER A 41 3.98 17.60 -22.16
C SER A 41 3.09 17.50 -20.91
N VAL A 42 3.45 16.62 -19.97
CA VAL A 42 2.69 16.42 -18.72
C VAL A 42 2.67 17.70 -17.88
N ALA A 43 3.79 18.41 -17.77
CA ALA A 43 3.85 19.70 -17.07
C ALA A 43 2.92 20.74 -17.72
N SER A 44 2.90 20.83 -19.05
CA SER A 44 2.00 21.73 -19.78
C SER A 44 0.53 21.34 -19.63
N GLN A 45 0.22 20.03 -19.57
CA GLN A 45 -1.13 19.54 -19.32
C GLN A 45 -1.57 19.88 -17.90
N LEU A 46 -0.68 19.72 -16.91
CA LEU A 46 -0.94 20.08 -15.51
C LEU A 46 -1.31 21.56 -15.35
N GLN A 47 -0.68 22.45 -16.13
CA GLN A 47 -1.01 23.87 -16.15
C GLN A 47 -2.38 24.18 -16.75
N LYS A 48 -2.85 23.36 -17.69
CA LYS A 48 -4.15 23.51 -18.38
C LYS A 48 -5.31 22.90 -17.60
N VAL A 49 -5.06 22.16 -16.53
CA VAL A 49 -6.11 21.50 -15.75
C VAL A 49 -7.05 22.52 -15.14
N ASN A 50 -8.34 22.32 -15.39
CA ASN A 50 -9.39 23.06 -14.73
C ASN A 50 -9.57 22.57 -13.28
N LYS A 51 -9.21 23.42 -12.32
CA LYS A 51 -9.21 23.08 -10.89
C LYS A 51 -10.62 22.80 -10.35
N SER A 52 -11.66 23.45 -10.88
CA SER A 52 -13.03 23.24 -10.42
C SER A 52 -13.54 21.86 -10.85
N VAL A 53 -13.25 21.45 -12.08
CA VAL A 53 -13.58 20.11 -12.60
C VAL A 53 -12.86 19.03 -11.81
N LEU A 54 -11.57 19.23 -11.50
CA LEU A 54 -10.81 18.29 -10.68
C LEU A 54 -11.41 18.14 -9.25
N ALA A 55 -11.84 19.24 -8.64
CA ALA A 55 -12.46 19.22 -7.32
C ALA A 55 -13.82 18.51 -7.33
N ASP A 56 -14.63 18.73 -8.36
CA ASP A 56 -15.91 18.05 -8.54
C ASP A 56 -15.72 16.53 -8.74
N LEU A 57 -14.79 16.15 -9.62
CA LEU A 57 -14.40 14.74 -9.83
C LEU A 57 -13.93 14.09 -8.52
N ALA A 58 -13.07 14.76 -7.77
CA ALA A 58 -12.57 14.24 -6.49
C ALA A 58 -13.71 14.02 -5.49
N LYS A 59 -14.67 14.95 -5.42
CA LYS A 59 -15.85 14.83 -4.57
C LYS A 59 -16.69 13.62 -4.95
N ARG A 60 -17.07 13.51 -6.23
CA ARG A 60 -17.87 12.38 -6.76
C ARG A 60 -17.19 11.03 -6.52
N MET A 61 -15.89 10.94 -6.75
CA MET A 61 -15.11 9.74 -6.47
C MET A 61 -15.05 9.40 -4.98
N SER A 62 -14.98 10.42 -4.10
CA SER A 62 -14.98 10.22 -2.64
C SER A 62 -16.32 9.71 -2.10
N GLU A 63 -17.42 10.06 -2.76
CA GLU A 63 -18.77 9.59 -2.46
C GLU A 63 -19.02 8.15 -2.98
N GLY A 64 -18.03 7.55 -3.65
CA GLY A 64 -18.09 6.18 -4.16
C GLY A 64 -18.67 6.06 -5.56
N GLU A 65 -18.89 7.17 -6.27
CA GLU A 65 -19.38 7.15 -7.65
C GLU A 65 -18.28 6.60 -8.59
N ARG A 66 -18.67 5.68 -9.49
CA ARG A 66 -17.79 5.27 -10.59
C ARG A 66 -17.84 6.30 -11.72
N VAL A 67 -17.02 7.33 -11.59
CA VAL A 67 -16.98 8.43 -12.55
C VAL A 67 -16.36 7.98 -13.88
N LYS A 68 -17.09 8.18 -14.98
CA LYS A 68 -16.57 8.07 -16.35
C LYS A 68 -16.42 9.48 -16.91
N PRO A 69 -15.25 9.85 -17.48
CA PRO A 69 -15.06 11.18 -18.06
C PRO A 69 -15.85 11.30 -19.36
N GLU A 70 -16.71 12.33 -19.44
CA GLU A 70 -17.50 12.63 -20.64
C GLU A 70 -16.95 13.88 -21.34
N THR A 71 -16.59 14.90 -20.57
CA THR A 71 -16.08 16.17 -21.08
C THR A 71 -14.58 16.10 -21.39
N GLU A 72 -14.11 16.97 -22.30
CA GLU A 72 -12.68 17.05 -22.63
C GLU A 72 -11.82 17.46 -21.41
N ASP A 73 -12.34 18.30 -20.53
CA ASP A 73 -11.67 18.70 -19.28
C ASP A 73 -11.55 17.52 -18.29
N GLU A 74 -12.59 16.69 -18.16
CA GLU A 74 -12.53 15.48 -17.35
C GLU A 74 -11.55 14.46 -17.96
N LYS A 75 -11.59 14.26 -19.28
CA LYS A 75 -10.63 13.37 -19.98
C LYS A 75 -9.19 13.83 -19.76
N LEU A 76 -8.94 15.14 -19.77
CA LEU A 76 -7.62 15.69 -19.45
C LEU A 76 -7.20 15.34 -18.01
N CYS A 77 -8.10 15.50 -17.03
CA CYS A 77 -7.83 15.12 -15.63
C CYS A 77 -7.48 13.64 -15.49
N PHE A 78 -8.25 12.75 -16.12
CA PHE A 78 -7.99 11.31 -16.13
C PHE A 78 -6.68 10.95 -16.84
N SER A 79 -6.35 11.62 -17.95
CA SER A 79 -5.08 11.40 -18.65
C SER A 79 -3.87 11.75 -17.78
N ILE A 80 -3.99 12.78 -16.93
CA ILE A 80 -2.94 13.18 -16.00
C ILE A 80 -2.83 12.18 -14.87
N LEU A 81 -3.96 11.69 -14.34
CA LEU A 81 -3.96 10.63 -13.32
C LEU A 81 -3.28 9.36 -13.84
N ASP A 82 -3.58 8.92 -15.07
CA ASP A 82 -2.93 7.74 -15.67
C ASP A 82 -1.41 7.95 -15.85
N ASN A 83 -1.01 9.14 -16.32
CA ASN A 83 0.40 9.49 -16.40
C ASN A 83 1.07 9.49 -15.01
N LEU A 84 0.41 10.02 -13.97
CA LEU A 84 0.89 10.03 -12.60
C LEU A 84 0.97 8.62 -11.99
N ASP A 85 0.00 7.75 -12.25
CA ASP A 85 -0.01 6.37 -11.78
C ASP A 85 1.13 5.57 -12.41
N HIS A 86 1.36 5.76 -13.71
CA HIS A 86 2.47 5.14 -14.44
C HIS A 86 3.84 5.63 -13.91
N VAL A 87 3.94 6.90 -13.58
CA VAL A 87 5.11 7.52 -12.92
C VAL A 87 5.30 6.93 -11.51
N GLY A 88 4.21 6.82 -10.74
CA GLY A 88 4.19 6.34 -9.36
C GLY A 88 4.74 4.93 -9.19
N GLY A 89 4.62 4.05 -10.20
CA GLY A 89 5.14 2.67 -10.13
C GLY A 89 6.63 2.56 -9.80
N HIS A 90 7.43 3.59 -10.10
CA HIS A 90 8.87 3.63 -9.84
C HIS A 90 9.22 4.19 -8.46
N VAL A 91 8.26 4.76 -7.75
CA VAL A 91 8.42 5.29 -6.39
C VAL A 91 8.06 4.18 -5.40
N LYS A 92 9.06 3.66 -4.68
CA LYS A 92 8.83 2.65 -3.64
C LYS A 92 7.78 3.16 -2.64
N GLY A 93 6.75 2.34 -2.39
CA GLY A 93 5.67 2.64 -1.45
C GLY A 93 4.48 3.41 -2.04
N SER A 94 4.53 3.81 -3.31
CA SER A 94 3.36 4.35 -4.02
C SER A 94 2.22 3.32 -4.13
N LEU A 95 1.02 3.79 -4.43
CA LEU A 95 -0.15 2.92 -4.68
C LEU A 95 0.13 1.94 -5.84
N THR A 96 0.73 2.43 -6.93
CA THR A 96 1.08 1.61 -8.08
C THR A 96 2.15 0.56 -7.75
N SER A 97 3.20 0.93 -7.00
CA SER A 97 4.24 -0.01 -6.57
C SER A 97 3.66 -1.12 -5.68
N LYS A 98 2.76 -0.78 -4.76
CA LYS A 98 2.02 -1.77 -3.95
C LYS A 98 1.17 -2.70 -4.81
N LYS A 99 0.48 -2.17 -5.82
CA LYS A 99 -0.31 -2.98 -6.77
C LYS A 99 0.59 -3.97 -7.52
N TYR A 100 1.77 -3.55 -7.99
CA TYR A 100 2.72 -4.44 -8.65
C TYR A 100 3.24 -5.54 -7.71
N MET A 101 3.64 -5.19 -6.48
CA MET A 101 4.05 -6.20 -5.49
C MET A 101 2.95 -7.22 -5.20
N ASN A 102 1.70 -6.77 -5.08
CA ASN A 102 0.57 -7.70 -4.91
C ASN A 102 0.45 -8.63 -6.12
N ASN A 103 0.53 -8.12 -7.34
CA ASN A 103 0.47 -8.95 -8.56
C ASN A 103 1.62 -9.96 -8.63
N GLU A 104 2.83 -9.60 -8.20
CA GLU A 104 3.96 -10.52 -8.08
C GLU A 104 3.72 -11.60 -7.02
N ILE A 105 3.15 -11.24 -5.87
CA ILE A 105 2.76 -12.21 -4.86
C ILE A 105 1.72 -13.17 -5.45
N TRP A 106 0.70 -12.67 -6.12
CA TRP A 106 -0.32 -13.50 -6.78
C TRP A 106 0.27 -14.44 -7.83
N SER A 107 1.23 -13.97 -8.64
CA SER A 107 1.89 -14.82 -9.63
C SER A 107 2.77 -15.90 -8.98
N LEU A 108 3.47 -15.56 -7.91
CA LEU A 108 4.24 -16.51 -7.11
C LEU A 108 3.34 -17.56 -6.45
N LEU A 109 2.19 -17.15 -5.92
CA LEU A 109 1.19 -18.04 -5.34
C LEU A 109 0.63 -19.01 -6.38
N ALA A 110 0.34 -18.51 -7.59
CA ALA A 110 -0.13 -19.34 -8.70
C ALA A 110 0.94 -20.36 -9.13
N PHE A 111 2.22 -19.98 -9.12
CA PHE A 111 3.32 -20.83 -9.57
C PHE A 111 3.81 -21.83 -8.50
N LYS A 112 3.97 -21.40 -7.26
CA LYS A 112 4.53 -22.21 -6.16
C LYS A 112 3.47 -22.84 -5.25
N GLY A 113 2.21 -22.45 -5.40
CA GLY A 113 1.14 -22.79 -4.47
C GLY A 113 1.01 -21.78 -3.33
N ALA A 114 -0.15 -21.82 -2.64
CA ALA A 114 -0.40 -20.95 -1.50
C ALA A 114 0.53 -21.31 -0.32
N PRO A 115 1.02 -20.34 0.46
CA PRO A 115 1.90 -20.62 1.58
C PRO A 115 1.04 -21.24 2.68
N SER A 116 1.50 -22.33 3.29
CA SER A 116 0.84 -22.85 4.49
C SER A 116 1.26 -22.00 5.68
N TRP A 117 0.30 -21.31 6.30
CA TRP A 117 0.53 -20.53 7.51
C TRP A 117 0.22 -21.43 8.70
N PHE A 118 1.24 -21.77 9.48
CA PHE A 118 1.06 -22.44 10.76
C PHE A 118 1.02 -21.37 11.85
N ILE A 119 -0.18 -21.08 12.34
CA ILE A 119 -0.37 -20.18 13.48
C ILE A 119 -0.57 -21.04 14.72
N THR A 120 0.43 -21.06 15.60
CA THR A 120 0.33 -21.74 16.89
C THR A 120 -0.15 -20.75 17.93
N PHE A 121 -1.40 -20.93 18.39
CA PHE A 121 -1.87 -20.26 19.58
C PHE A 121 -1.37 -21.04 20.80
N SER A 122 -0.68 -20.36 21.72
CA SER A 122 -0.31 -20.91 23.04
C SER A 122 -1.10 -20.16 24.13
N PRO A 123 -2.42 -20.40 24.21
CA PRO A 123 -3.27 -19.72 25.18
C PRO A 123 -2.88 -20.12 26.61
N ALA A 124 -2.95 -19.19 27.55
CA ALA A 124 -2.72 -19.50 28.96
C ALA A 124 -3.91 -20.28 29.54
N ASP A 125 -3.64 -21.48 30.05
CA ASP A 125 -4.61 -22.47 30.50
C ASP A 125 -5.68 -21.91 31.45
N ASN A 126 -5.29 -20.99 32.34
CA ASN A 126 -6.13 -20.45 33.41
C ASN A 126 -6.75 -19.08 33.12
N LYS A 127 -6.39 -18.43 32.00
CA LYS A 127 -6.81 -17.06 31.69
C LYS A 127 -7.44 -16.91 30.31
N HIS A 128 -7.16 -17.84 29.41
CA HIS A 128 -7.64 -17.74 28.06
C HIS A 128 -9.09 -18.27 27.96
N PRO A 129 -10.04 -17.50 27.42
CA PRO A 129 -11.46 -17.89 27.36
C PRO A 129 -11.70 -19.23 26.67
N ILE A 130 -10.92 -19.55 25.63
CA ILE A 130 -10.99 -20.85 24.93
C ILE A 130 -10.57 -22.01 25.84
N CYS A 131 -9.52 -21.85 26.66
CA CYS A 131 -9.09 -22.90 27.58
C CYS A 131 -10.13 -23.13 28.69
N LEU A 132 -10.71 -22.05 29.22
CA LEU A 132 -11.79 -22.11 30.21
C LEU A 132 -13.07 -22.75 29.63
N TYR A 133 -13.36 -22.52 28.35
CA TYR A 133 -14.48 -23.15 27.63
C TYR A 133 -14.34 -24.67 27.58
N TYR A 134 -13.16 -25.17 27.22
CA TYR A 134 -12.90 -26.62 27.11
C TYR A 134 -12.68 -27.32 28.45
N ALA A 135 -12.40 -26.58 29.53
CA ALA A 135 -12.13 -27.12 30.86
C ALA A 135 -13.40 -27.42 31.69
N ASP A 136 -14.32 -28.22 31.16
CA ASP A 136 -15.25 -29.05 31.96
C ASP A 136 -16.59 -28.44 32.43
N LYS A 137 -16.85 -27.13 32.29
CA LYS A 137 -18.09 -26.52 32.83
C LYS A 137 -19.26 -26.32 31.86
N ASP A 138 -19.16 -26.79 30.62
CA ASP A 138 -20.21 -26.64 29.59
C ASP A 138 -20.71 -25.19 29.43
N ILE A 139 -19.82 -24.22 29.66
CA ILE A 139 -20.14 -22.79 29.56
C ILE A 139 -20.11 -22.43 28.09
N TYR A 140 -21.23 -22.05 27.48
CA TYR A 140 -21.28 -21.71 26.07
C TYR A 140 -20.48 -20.43 25.74
N PHE A 141 -19.30 -20.55 25.11
CA PHE A 141 -18.52 -19.41 24.64
C PHE A 141 -19.09 -18.89 23.32
N LYS A 142 -19.92 -17.84 23.40
CA LYS A 142 -20.46 -17.13 22.23
C LYS A 142 -19.86 -15.73 22.16
N PRO A 143 -18.74 -15.54 21.43
CA PRO A 143 -18.25 -14.20 21.20
C PRO A 143 -19.28 -13.44 20.35
N GLU A 144 -19.62 -12.22 20.75
CA GLU A 144 -20.40 -11.32 19.90
C GLU A 144 -19.54 -10.91 18.71
N LEU A 145 -19.74 -11.59 17.57
CA LEU A 145 -19.08 -11.27 16.33
C LEU A 145 -19.67 -9.95 15.80
N ARG A 146 -18.90 -8.87 15.92
CA ARG A 146 -19.28 -7.56 15.38
C ARG A 146 -19.41 -7.61 13.86
N ALA A 147 -20.44 -6.97 13.34
CA ALA A 147 -20.66 -6.86 11.91
C ALA A 147 -19.49 -6.14 11.24
N SER A 148 -19.26 -6.35 9.94
CA SER A 148 -18.11 -5.75 9.22
C SER A 148 -18.02 -4.23 9.46
N LYS A 149 -19.14 -3.53 9.35
CA LYS A 149 -19.22 -2.07 9.57
C LYS A 149 -18.80 -1.63 10.97
N GLU A 150 -19.06 -2.44 11.99
CA GLU A 150 -18.68 -2.14 13.37
C GLU A 150 -17.21 -2.43 13.66
N ARG A 151 -16.60 -3.36 12.91
CA ARG A 151 -15.16 -3.65 13.00
C ARG A 151 -14.33 -2.56 12.34
N ASP A 152 -14.82 -1.98 11.25
CA ASP A 152 -14.15 -0.88 10.54
C ASP A 152 -14.08 0.42 11.36
N LEU A 153 -14.92 0.56 12.39
CA LEU A 153 -14.94 1.72 13.31
C LEU A 153 -13.98 1.59 14.51
N LEU A 154 -13.35 0.42 14.70
CA LEU A 154 -12.43 0.16 15.82
C LEU A 154 -10.96 0.35 15.45
N ILE A 155 -10.67 0.76 14.21
CA ILE A 155 -9.34 1.00 13.66
C ILE A 155 -9.14 2.50 13.45
#